data_AF-A0A3P7SYD1-F1
#
_entry.id   AF-A0A3P7SYD1-F1
#
_cell.length_a   1.000
_cell.length_b   1.000
_cell.length_c   1.000
_cell.angle_alpha   90.00
_cell.angle_beta   90.00
_cell.angle_gamma   90.00
#
_symmetry.space_group_name_H-M   'P 1'
#
loop_
_entity.id
_entity.type
_entity.pdbx_description
1 polymer ?
#
loop_
_entity_poly.entity_id
_entity_poly.type
_entity_poly.pdbx_seq_one_letter_code
_entity_poly.pdbx_strand_id
1 'polypeptide(L)'
;MHIACRLVNLNSVIALTAASVNPNIISNDGDTALHLAVHKGSLEITRVLLGRFANPNITDSNGNLPLHLACAAGDQLISQILCENGSRVNSHNQDQLTPLHLAAKSGNLELVRTLLYYGADSSIPNGVCHKIILTPI
;
A
#
# COMPACT_ATOMS: atom_id res chain seq x y z
N MET A 1 6.19 -23.93 7.71
CA MET A 1 4.94 -24.35 7.06
C MET A 1 4.34 -23.19 6.21
N HIS A 2 5.08 -22.21 5.68
CA HIS A 2 5.94 -22.13 4.47
C HIS A 2 5.37 -22.40 3.06
N ILE A 3 4.12 -22.82 2.83
CA ILE A 3 3.68 -23.16 1.44
C ILE A 3 2.23 -22.77 1.09
N ALA A 4 1.80 -21.54 1.37
CA ALA A 4 0.56 -21.01 0.76
C ALA A 4 0.81 -19.85 -0.24
N CYS A 5 1.95 -19.17 -0.17
CA CYS A 5 2.22 -18.02 -1.05
C CYS A 5 2.60 -18.36 -2.50
N ARG A 6 2.87 -19.64 -2.85
CA ARG A 6 3.30 -20.02 -4.20
C ARG A 6 2.24 -20.64 -5.10
N LEU A 7 0.99 -20.82 -4.65
CA LEU A 7 -0.04 -21.46 -5.48
C LEU A 7 -1.32 -20.63 -5.58
N VAL A 8 -1.31 -19.73 -6.56
CA VAL A 8 -2.34 -19.53 -7.61
C VAL A 8 -3.78 -19.18 -7.18
N ASN A 9 -4.16 -19.13 -5.90
CA ASN A 9 -5.55 -18.88 -5.54
C ASN A 9 -5.76 -17.81 -4.45
N LEU A 10 -6.39 -16.72 -4.87
CA LEU A 10 -6.95 -15.64 -4.07
C LEU A 10 -7.75 -16.14 -2.85
N ASN A 11 -8.50 -17.22 -3.05
CA ASN A 11 -9.36 -17.84 -2.05
C ASN A 11 -8.58 -18.56 -0.95
N SER A 12 -7.36 -19.05 -1.21
CA SER A 12 -6.57 -19.73 -0.17
C SER A 12 -5.92 -18.75 0.80
N VAL A 13 -5.53 -17.55 0.35
CA VAL A 13 -5.02 -16.49 1.25
C VAL A 13 -6.12 -15.97 2.18
N ILE A 14 -7.33 -15.77 1.64
CA ILE A 14 -8.52 -15.37 2.42
C ILE A 14 -8.98 -16.51 3.34
N ALA A 15 -8.96 -17.77 2.86
CA ALA A 15 -9.33 -18.93 3.68
C ALA A 15 -8.31 -19.21 4.80
N LEU A 16 -7.01 -18.98 4.58
CA LEU A 16 -6.01 -19.06 5.65
C LEU A 16 -6.22 -17.96 6.69
N THR A 17 -6.48 -16.72 6.27
CA THR A 17 -6.82 -15.63 7.21
C THR A 17 -8.17 -15.84 7.89
N ALA A 18 -9.07 -16.63 7.30
CA ALA A 18 -10.30 -17.13 7.95
C ALA A 18 -10.03 -18.11 9.08
N ALA A 19 -8.98 -18.92 8.99
CA ALA A 19 -8.67 -20.00 9.92
C ALA A 19 -7.88 -19.56 11.17
N SER A 20 -8.18 -18.41 11.79
CA SER A 20 -7.46 -17.88 12.97
C SER A 20 -5.96 -17.61 12.76
N VAL A 21 -5.54 -17.41 11.51
CA VAL A 21 -4.17 -17.01 11.17
C VAL A 21 -4.09 -15.48 11.19
N ASN A 22 -3.11 -14.95 11.93
CA ASN A 22 -2.85 -13.50 12.05
C ASN A 22 -2.70 -12.87 10.65
N PRO A 23 -3.47 -11.84 10.24
CA PRO A 23 -3.36 -11.26 8.89
C PRO A 23 -2.03 -10.54 8.62
N ASN A 24 -1.23 -10.34 9.66
CA ASN A 24 0.05 -9.63 9.63
C ASN A 24 1.27 -10.53 9.38
N ILE A 25 1.06 -11.81 9.04
CA ILE A 25 2.17 -12.69 8.64
C ILE A 25 2.85 -12.13 7.38
N ILE A 26 4.18 -12.06 7.45
CA ILE A 26 5.05 -11.79 6.32
C ILE A 26 5.43 -13.10 5.63
N SER A 27 5.46 -13.09 4.30
CA SER A 27 6.01 -14.15 3.46
C SER A 27 7.54 -14.16 3.55
N ASN A 28 8.17 -15.18 2.96
CA ASN A 28 9.62 -15.23 2.80
C ASN A 28 10.15 -14.06 1.96
N ASP A 29 9.30 -13.51 1.10
CA ASP A 29 9.57 -12.34 0.27
C ASP A 29 9.27 -11.02 1.03
N GLY A 30 8.98 -11.08 2.33
CA GLY A 30 8.65 -9.92 3.18
C GLY A 30 7.24 -9.36 2.98
N ASP A 31 6.48 -9.85 2.00
CA ASP A 31 5.12 -9.39 1.71
C ASP A 31 4.09 -9.92 2.70
N THR A 32 3.16 -9.07 3.13
CA THR A 32 1.96 -9.52 3.84
C THR A 32 0.82 -9.87 2.87
N ALA A 33 -0.21 -10.54 3.37
CA ALA A 33 -1.44 -10.79 2.61
C ALA A 33 -2.03 -9.50 2.01
N LEU A 34 -1.90 -8.37 2.73
CA LEU A 34 -2.36 -7.06 2.27
C LEU A 34 -1.53 -6.52 1.10
N HIS A 35 -0.20 -6.69 1.11
CA HIS A 35 0.66 -6.32 -0.02
C HIS A 35 0.26 -7.10 -1.28
N LEU A 36 0.04 -8.41 -1.15
CA LEU A 36 -0.38 -9.24 -2.28
C LEU A 36 -1.75 -8.84 -2.83
N ALA A 37 -2.70 -8.50 -1.96
CA ALA A 37 -4.02 -8.03 -2.37
C ALA A 37 -3.95 -6.71 -3.16
N VAL A 38 -3.14 -5.77 -2.69
CA VAL A 38 -2.91 -4.48 -3.35
C VAL A 38 -2.15 -4.65 -4.66
N HIS A 39 -1.10 -5.48 -4.69
CA HIS A 39 -0.34 -5.75 -5.91
C HIS A 39 -1.23 -6.39 -7.00
N LYS A 40 -2.27 -7.11 -6.61
CA LYS A 40 -3.27 -7.66 -7.54
C LYS A 40 -4.37 -6.68 -7.95
N GLY A 41 -4.42 -5.47 -7.39
CA GLY A 41 -5.49 -4.50 -7.64
C GLY A 41 -6.86 -4.97 -7.11
N SER A 42 -6.88 -5.88 -6.14
CA SER A 42 -8.11 -6.52 -5.66
C SER A 42 -8.70 -5.78 -4.47
N LEU A 43 -9.64 -4.87 -4.76
CA LEU A 43 -10.31 -4.04 -3.76
C LEU A 43 -11.09 -4.86 -2.72
N GLU A 44 -11.82 -5.87 -3.15
CA GLU A 44 -12.66 -6.70 -2.28
C GLU A 44 -11.83 -7.40 -1.19
N ILE A 45 -10.69 -7.96 -1.58
CA ILE A 45 -9.76 -8.63 -0.66
C ILE A 45 -9.14 -7.64 0.30
N THR A 46 -8.72 -6.49 -0.22
CA THR A 46 -8.12 -5.43 0.59
C THR A 46 -9.09 -5.03 1.70
N ARG A 47 -10.38 -4.86 1.38
CA ARG A 47 -11.43 -4.57 2.35
C ARG A 47 -11.62 -5.70 3.38
N VAL A 48 -11.66 -6.95 2.93
CA VAL A 48 -11.80 -8.12 3.81
C VAL A 48 -10.62 -8.23 4.79
N LEU A 49 -9.38 -8.01 4.31
CA LEU A 49 -8.18 -8.07 5.14
C LEU A 49 -8.16 -6.94 6.17
N LEU A 50 -8.46 -5.71 5.77
CA LEU A 50 -8.53 -4.57 6.69
C LEU A 50 -9.65 -4.74 7.73
N GLY A 51 -10.81 -5.27 7.33
CA GLY A 51 -11.89 -5.64 8.25
C GLY A 51 -11.50 -6.74 9.26
N ARG A 52 -10.44 -7.51 8.99
CA ARG A 52 -9.87 -8.52 9.90
C ARG A 52 -8.71 -7.98 10.75
N PHE A 53 -8.58 -6.66 10.89
CA PHE A 53 -7.47 -6.01 11.62
C PHE A 53 -6.08 -6.26 11.00
N ALA A 54 -6.01 -6.40 9.68
CA ALA A 54 -4.72 -6.33 8.98
C ALA A 54 -4.09 -4.95 9.18
N ASN A 55 -2.80 -4.91 9.50
CA ASN A 55 -2.07 -3.67 9.73
C ASN A 55 -1.56 -3.10 8.40
N PRO A 56 -2.04 -1.92 7.95
CA PRO A 56 -1.62 -1.30 6.70
C PRO A 56 -0.27 -0.58 6.79
N ASN A 57 0.44 -0.69 7.92
CA ASN A 57 1.73 -0.04 8.17
C ASN A 57 2.92 -1.01 8.19
N ILE A 58 2.69 -2.27 7.85
CA ILE A 58 3.77 -3.24 7.67
C ILE A 58 4.44 -2.95 6.33
N THR A 59 5.75 -3.03 6.27
CA THR A 59 6.53 -2.84 5.05
C THR A 59 6.92 -4.18 4.42
N ASP A 60 7.00 -4.22 3.10
CA ASP A 60 7.60 -5.33 2.35
C ASP A 60 9.14 -5.35 2.48
N SER A 61 9.79 -6.29 1.79
CA SER A 61 11.26 -6.39 1.73
C SER A 61 11.95 -5.17 1.15
N ASN A 62 11.23 -4.35 0.37
CA ASN A 62 11.72 -3.13 -0.26
C ASN A 62 11.38 -1.88 0.58
N GLY A 63 10.85 -2.06 1.79
CA GLY A 63 10.41 -0.95 2.64
C GLY A 63 9.12 -0.27 2.16
N ASN A 64 8.43 -0.80 1.16
CA ASN A 64 7.16 -0.26 0.69
C ASN A 64 6.04 -0.65 1.65
N LEU A 65 5.20 0.32 1.99
CA LEU A 65 3.91 0.03 2.61
C LEU A 65 2.91 -0.42 1.54
N PRO A 66 1.79 -1.08 1.89
CA PRO A 66 0.71 -1.37 0.97
C PRO A 66 0.24 -0.11 0.23
N LEU A 67 0.24 1.05 0.92
CA LEU A 67 -0.11 2.33 0.30
C LEU A 67 0.87 2.76 -0.80
N HIS A 68 2.18 2.48 -0.64
CA HIS A 68 3.16 2.75 -1.70
C HIS A 68 2.84 1.94 -2.97
N LEU A 69 2.53 0.65 -2.80
CA LEU A 69 2.16 -0.22 -3.93
C LEU A 69 0.88 0.26 -4.62
N ALA A 70 -0.15 0.63 -3.84
CA ALA A 70 -1.40 1.16 -4.40
C ALA A 70 -1.17 2.46 -5.19
N CYS A 71 -0.30 3.33 -4.67
CA CYS A 71 0.03 4.60 -5.34
C CYS A 71 0.86 4.40 -6.62
N ALA A 72 1.79 3.44 -6.59
CA ALA A 72 2.58 3.06 -7.76
C ALA A 72 1.72 2.43 -8.87
N ALA A 73 0.71 1.63 -8.48
CA ALA A 73 -0.29 1.10 -9.41
C ALA A 73 -1.26 2.17 -9.93
N GLY A 74 -1.39 3.30 -9.23
CA GLY A 74 -2.34 4.35 -9.56
C GLY A 74 -3.77 4.05 -9.07
N ASP A 75 -3.95 3.05 -8.21
CA ASP A 75 -5.27 2.61 -7.72
C ASP A 75 -5.80 3.55 -6.64
N GLN A 76 -6.61 4.53 -7.05
CA GLN A 76 -7.20 5.53 -6.15
C GLN A 76 -8.08 4.90 -5.07
N LEU A 77 -8.94 3.96 -5.43
CA LEU A 77 -9.89 3.35 -4.49
C LEU A 77 -9.18 2.55 -3.39
N ILE A 78 -8.15 1.77 -3.76
CA ILE A 78 -7.37 0.99 -2.80
C ILE A 78 -6.58 1.93 -1.89
N SER A 79 -5.99 2.98 -2.46
CA SER A 79 -5.28 4.00 -1.68
C SER A 79 -6.19 4.70 -0.68
N GLN A 80 -7.41 5.05 -1.07
CA GLN A 80 -8.42 5.62 -0.16
C GLN A 80 -8.72 4.71 1.01
N ILE A 81 -9.05 3.44 0.74
CA ILE A 81 -9.37 2.47 1.78
C ILE A 81 -8.18 2.28 2.73
N LEU A 82 -6.95 2.24 2.23
CA LEU A 82 -5.75 2.14 3.07
C LEU A 82 -5.56 3.37 3.95
N CYS A 83 -5.76 4.58 3.42
CA CYS A 83 -5.70 5.82 4.20
C CYS A 83 -6.77 5.86 5.29
N GLU A 84 -8.02 5.48 4.97
CA GLU A 84 -9.12 5.38 5.93
C GLU A 84 -8.82 4.42 7.08
N ASN A 85 -8.04 3.37 6.82
CA ASN A 85 -7.63 2.39 7.82
C ASN A 85 -6.31 2.78 8.54
N GLY A 86 -5.88 4.04 8.45
CA GLY A 86 -4.74 4.55 9.21
C GLY A 86 -3.38 4.18 8.65
N SER A 87 -3.27 4.01 7.32
CA SER A 87 -1.96 3.86 6.68
C SER A 87 -1.14 5.15 6.76
N ARG A 88 0.16 5.02 6.99
CA ARG A 88 1.09 6.15 7.08
C ARG A 88 1.38 6.75 5.71
N VAL A 89 0.69 7.83 5.39
CA VAL A 89 0.81 8.58 4.12
C VAL A 89 2.17 9.25 3.89
N ASN A 90 2.97 9.46 4.95
CA ASN A 90 4.28 10.12 4.89
C ASN A 90 5.47 9.18 5.14
N SER A 91 5.24 7.87 5.16
CA SER A 91 6.35 6.93 5.32
C SER A 91 7.24 6.88 4.07
N HIS A 92 8.53 6.66 4.28
CA HIS A 92 9.51 6.47 3.22
C HIS A 92 9.74 4.98 2.96
N ASN A 93 9.87 4.62 1.69
CA ASN A 93 10.41 3.32 1.29
C ASN A 93 11.96 3.34 1.23
N GLN A 94 12.58 2.23 0.83
CA GLN A 94 14.05 2.15 0.73
C GLN A 94 14.64 3.15 -0.29
N ASP A 95 13.87 3.55 -1.29
CA ASP A 95 14.26 4.56 -2.29
C ASP A 95 14.06 6.01 -1.80
N GLN A 96 13.72 6.20 -0.51
CA GLN A 96 13.37 7.50 0.08
C GLN A 96 12.15 8.16 -0.60
N LEU A 97 11.32 7.38 -1.28
CA LEU A 97 10.08 7.84 -1.88
C LEU A 97 8.93 7.70 -0.88
N THR A 98 7.99 8.65 -0.95
CA THR A 98 6.72 8.58 -0.21
C THR A 98 5.60 8.12 -1.15
N PRO A 99 4.44 7.68 -0.63
CA PRO A 99 3.29 7.32 -1.46
C PRO A 99 2.87 8.46 -2.41
N LEU A 100 3.00 9.71 -1.96
CA LEU A 100 2.72 10.90 -2.76
C LEU A 100 3.67 11.03 -3.96
N HIS A 101 4.96 10.72 -3.80
CA HIS A 101 5.90 10.69 -4.93
C HIS A 101 5.51 9.66 -5.98
N LEU A 102 5.08 8.47 -5.54
CA LEU A 102 4.65 7.39 -6.43
C LEU A 102 3.34 7.75 -7.14
N ALA A 103 2.40 8.36 -6.45
CA ALA A 103 1.15 8.88 -7.02
C ALA A 103 1.40 10.00 -8.05
N ALA A 104 2.36 10.88 -7.78
CA ALA A 104 2.76 11.91 -8.74
C ALA A 104 3.41 11.29 -9.98
N LYS A 105 4.25 10.25 -9.79
CA LYS A 105 4.89 9.52 -10.89
C LYS A 105 3.89 8.73 -11.74
N SER A 106 2.81 8.21 -11.16
CA SER A 106 1.75 7.53 -11.91
C SER A 106 0.86 8.50 -12.71
N GLY A 107 0.97 9.82 -12.46
CA GLY A 107 0.22 10.84 -13.19
C GLY A 107 -1.25 10.97 -12.78
N ASN A 108 -1.68 10.26 -11.72
CA ASN A 108 -3.05 10.32 -11.23
C ASN A 108 -3.25 11.50 -10.28
N LEU A 109 -3.66 12.64 -10.83
CA LEU A 109 -3.94 13.87 -10.08
C LEU A 109 -4.98 13.67 -8.97
N GLU A 110 -6.02 12.87 -9.21
CA GLU A 110 -7.06 12.59 -8.22
C GLU A 110 -6.54 11.74 -7.05
N LEU A 111 -5.64 10.81 -7.30
CA LEU A 111 -4.94 10.06 -6.26
C LEU A 111 -4.05 10.99 -5.43
N VAL A 112 -3.32 11.90 -6.08
CA VAL A 112 -2.48 12.89 -5.39
C VAL A 112 -3.33 13.81 -4.51
N ARG A 113 -4.45 14.33 -5.02
CA ARG A 113 -5.41 15.14 -4.24
C ARG A 113 -5.94 14.38 -3.03
N THR A 114 -6.28 13.11 -3.23
CA THR A 114 -6.74 12.23 -2.15
C THR A 114 -5.68 12.11 -1.06
N LEU A 115 -4.42 11.82 -1.41
CA LEU A 115 -3.33 11.71 -0.44
C LEU A 115 -3.09 13.01 0.32
N LEU A 116 -3.10 14.15 -0.39
CA LEU A 116 -2.98 15.48 0.24
C LEU A 116 -4.12 15.73 1.24
N TYR A 117 -5.35 15.33 0.89
CA TYR A 117 -6.50 15.43 1.78
C TYR A 117 -6.32 14.61 3.07
N TYR A 118 -5.66 13.44 2.97
CA TYR A 118 -5.32 12.60 4.12
C TYR A 118 -4.03 13.04 4.86
N GLY A 119 -3.47 14.21 4.53
CA GLY A 119 -2.31 14.78 5.23
C GLY A 119 -0.95 14.36 4.68
N ALA A 120 -0.88 13.98 3.40
CA ALA A 120 0.40 13.74 2.75
C ALA A 120 1.20 15.04 2.57
N ASP A 121 2.48 15.04 2.97
CA ASP A 121 3.36 16.19 2.83
C ASP A 121 4.07 16.18 1.48
N SER A 122 3.78 17.20 0.66
CA SER A 122 4.44 17.44 -0.64
C SER A 122 5.84 18.05 -0.52
N SER A 123 6.19 18.57 0.67
CA SER A 123 7.50 19.15 0.94
C SER A 123 8.57 18.11 1.24
N ILE A 124 8.20 16.85 1.47
CA ILE A 124 9.15 15.78 1.76
C ILE A 124 10.05 15.59 0.54
N PRO A 125 11.37 15.78 0.67
CA PRO A 125 12.29 15.57 -0.44
C PRO A 125 12.44 14.07 -0.72
N ASN A 126 12.40 13.71 -2.00
CA ASN A 126 12.91 12.41 -2.46
C ASN A 126 14.44 12.46 -2.58
N GLY A 127 15.08 11.29 -2.70
CA GLY A 127 16.53 11.18 -2.93
C GLY A 127 17.03 11.80 -4.25
N VAL A 128 16.16 12.44 -5.05
CA VAL A 128 16.45 12.99 -6.38
C VAL A 128 16.00 14.45 -6.51
N CYS A 129 16.44 15.33 -5.60
CA CYS A 129 16.55 16.81 -5.73
C CYS A 129 15.40 17.65 -6.34
N HIS A 130 14.26 17.07 -6.70
CA HIS A 130 13.11 17.79 -7.21
C HIS A 130 12.02 17.71 -6.15
N LYS A 131 11.78 18.85 -5.48
CA LYS A 131 10.50 19.11 -4.80
C LYS A 131 9.39 18.54 -5.69
N ILE A 132 8.45 17.79 -5.11
CA ILE A 132 7.18 17.56 -5.80
C ILE A 132 6.56 18.95 -5.96
N ILE A 133 6.76 19.58 -7.12
CA ILE A 133 6.13 20.86 -7.45
C ILE A 133 4.69 20.50 -7.81
N LEU A 134 3.88 20.26 -6.79
CA LEU A 134 2.43 20.40 -6.90
C LEU A 134 2.16 21.90 -7.06
N THR A 135 2.18 22.36 -8.31
CA THR A 135 1.80 23.74 -8.63
C THR A 135 0.37 23.96 -8.14
N PRO A 136 0.11 24.94 -7.26
CA PRO A 136 -1.26 25.32 -6.95
C PRO A 136 -1.88 25.91 -8.23
N ILE A 137 -3.10 25.47 -8.54
CA ILE A 137 -3.98 26.01 -9.58
C ILE A 137 -4.31 27.46 -9.29
#